data_AF-A0AAW8AKG8-F1
#
_entry.id   AF-A0AAW8AKG8-F1
#
_cell.length_a   1.000
_cell.length_b   1.000
_cell.length_c   1.000
_cell.angle_alpha   90.00
_cell.angle_beta   90.00
_cell.angle_gamma   90.00
#
_symmetry.space_group_name_H-M   'P 1'
#
loop_
_entity.id
_entity.type
_entity.pdbx_description
1 polymer ?
#
loop_
_entity_poly.entity_id
_entity_poly.type
_entity_poly.pdbx_seq_one_letter_code
_entity_poly.pdbx_strand_id
1 'polypeptide(L)'
;ERAKAAGAPVEVDIGAIKPGEKLTVEWRGKPVWVVRRTPEQVAALKNNDPQLADPNSERKAFPLPDYVDAKTRSIKPEYLV
;
A
#
# COMPACT_ATOMS: atom_id res chain seq x y z
N GLU A 1 22.02 -24.22 2.88
CA GLU A 1 21.21 -23.24 2.12
C GLU A 1 21.86 -21.87 2.20
N ARG A 2 22.55 -21.45 1.14
CA ARG A 2 23.23 -20.16 1.07
C ARG A 2 22.19 -19.05 0.84
N ALA A 3 22.10 -18.15 1.81
CA ALA A 3 21.78 -16.73 1.68
C ALA A 3 21.49 -16.28 0.23
N LYS A 4 20.24 -16.43 -0.21
CA LYS A 4 19.73 -15.73 -1.40
C LYS A 4 19.34 -14.31 -0.97
N ALA A 5 20.31 -13.41 -1.12
CA ALA A 5 20.20 -11.95 -1.22
C ALA A 5 19.09 -11.26 -0.39
N ALA A 6 19.49 -10.64 0.72
CA ALA A 6 18.69 -9.75 1.57
C ALA A 6 18.29 -8.41 0.90
N GLY A 7 17.80 -8.43 -0.35
CA GLY A 7 17.48 -7.19 -1.05
C GLY A 7 16.83 -7.27 -2.42
N ALA A 8 16.60 -8.46 -2.97
CA ALA A 8 15.92 -8.62 -4.26
C ALA A 8 14.42 -8.23 -4.17
N PRO A 9 13.81 -7.78 -5.28
CA PRO A 9 12.37 -7.57 -5.34
C PRO A 9 11.64 -8.90 -5.04
N VAL A 10 10.55 -8.82 -4.28
CA VAL A 10 9.66 -9.95 -4.03
C VAL A 10 8.44 -9.76 -4.92
N GLU A 11 8.21 -10.72 -5.81
CA GLU A 11 6.99 -10.77 -6.63
C GLU A 11 5.92 -11.56 -5.91
N VAL A 12 4.70 -11.01 -5.89
CA VAL A 12 3.56 -11.59 -5.20
C VAL A 12 2.35 -11.53 -6.12
N ASP A 13 1.69 -12.66 -6.32
CA ASP A 13 0.40 -12.69 -7.01
C ASP A 13 -0.71 -12.18 -6.08
N ILE A 14 -1.37 -11.11 -6.52
CA ILE A 14 -2.46 -10.43 -5.80
C ILE A 14 -3.83 -10.70 -6.42
N GLY A 15 -3.91 -11.53 -7.48
CA GLY A 15 -5.14 -11.80 -8.23
C GLY A 15 -6.19 -12.56 -7.42
N ALA A 16 -5.76 -13.41 -6.48
CA ALA A 16 -6.64 -14.19 -5.62
C ALA A 16 -7.26 -13.40 -4.45
N ILE A 17 -6.71 -12.22 -4.13
CA ILE A 17 -7.19 -11.40 -3.01
C ILE A 17 -8.56 -10.83 -3.39
N LYS A 18 -9.60 -11.10 -2.59
CA LYS A 18 -10.93 -10.53 -2.81
C LYS A 18 -11.06 -9.14 -2.19
N PRO A 19 -11.98 -8.29 -2.68
CA PRO A 19 -12.28 -7.02 -2.03
C PRO A 19 -12.61 -7.23 -0.54
N GLY A 20 -11.98 -6.44 0.33
CA GLY A 20 -12.06 -6.53 1.79
C GLY A 20 -11.00 -7.44 2.42
N GLU A 21 -10.26 -8.23 1.65
CA GLU A 21 -9.23 -9.13 2.17
C GLU A 21 -7.84 -8.48 2.23
N LYS A 22 -6.98 -9.09 3.04
CA LYS A 22 -5.56 -8.73 3.19
C LYS A 22 -4.66 -9.93 2.97
N LEU A 23 -3.52 -9.69 2.37
CA LEU A 23 -2.40 -10.61 2.26
C LEU A 23 -1.21 -10.04 3.04
N THR A 24 -0.54 -10.88 3.82
CA THR A 24 0.71 -10.52 4.50
C THR A 24 1.86 -11.20 3.79
N VAL A 25 2.85 -10.40 3.38
CA VAL A 25 4.05 -10.84 2.68
C VAL A 25 5.25 -10.47 3.51
N GLU A 26 6.24 -11.34 3.65
CA GLU A 26 7.50 -10.97 4.28
C GLU A 26 8.45 -10.31 3.28
N TRP A 27 8.92 -9.11 3.59
CA TRP A 27 9.97 -8.43 2.83
C TRP A 27 11.05 -7.91 3.77
N ARG A 28 12.29 -8.35 3.54
CA ARG A 28 13.46 -7.99 4.36
C ARG A 28 13.23 -8.20 5.87
N GLY A 29 12.59 -9.32 6.23
CA GLY A 29 12.29 -9.68 7.62
C GLY A 29 11.17 -8.85 8.27
N LYS A 30 10.45 -8.04 7.49
CA LYS A 30 9.30 -7.24 7.96
C LYS A 30 8.03 -7.64 7.22
N PRO A 31 6.87 -7.64 7.89
CA PRO A 31 5.60 -7.86 7.21
C PRO A 31 5.24 -6.62 6.36
N VAL A 32 4.85 -6.88 5.12
CA VAL A 32 4.20 -5.95 4.19
C VAL A 32 2.76 -6.42 4.01
N TRP A 33 1.81 -5.50 4.09
CA TRP A 33 0.39 -5.83 3.94
C TRP A 33 -0.11 -5.36 2.60
N VAL A 34 -0.68 -6.28 1.83
CA VAL A 34 -1.39 -5.96 0.60
C VAL A 34 -2.89 -6.11 0.87
N VAL A 35 -3.62 -5.00 0.88
CA VAL A 35 -5.06 -4.98 1.14
C VAL A 35 -5.80 -4.63 -0.14
N ARG A 36 -6.78 -5.46 -0.55
CA ARG A 36 -7.68 -5.10 -1.64
C ARG A 36 -8.90 -4.39 -1.07
N ARG A 37 -8.93 -3.08 -1.14
CA ARG A 37 -10.01 -2.22 -0.66
C ARG A 37 -11.30 -2.46 -1.47
N THR A 38 -12.43 -2.41 -0.78
CA THR A 38 -13.76 -2.36 -1.40
C THR A 38 -14.03 -0.98 -2.01
N PRO A 39 -14.93 -0.86 -3.00
CA PRO A 39 -15.33 0.44 -3.54
C PRO A 39 -15.78 1.44 -2.47
N GLU A 40 -16.49 0.96 -1.46
CA GLU A 40 -17.00 1.75 -0.33
C GLU A 40 -15.84 2.30 0.52
N GLN A 41 -14.83 1.46 0.80
CA GLN A 41 -13.62 1.89 1.51
C GLN A 41 -12.84 2.95 0.73
N VAL A 42 -12.71 2.80 -0.58
CA VAL A 42 -12.04 3.79 -1.43
C VAL A 42 -12.82 5.11 -1.45
N ALA A 43 -14.14 5.05 -1.54
CA ALA A 43 -15.00 6.23 -1.51
C ALA A 43 -14.91 6.98 -0.17
N ALA A 44 -14.84 6.25 0.94
CA ALA A 44 -14.77 6.82 2.29
C ALA A 44 -13.48 7.61 2.56
N LEU A 45 -12.40 7.40 1.79
CA LEU A 45 -11.13 8.11 1.98
C LEU A 45 -11.27 9.64 1.90
N LYS A 46 -12.22 10.13 1.08
CA LYS A 46 -12.44 11.58 0.86
C LYS A 46 -12.95 12.33 2.09
N ASN A 47 -13.47 11.62 3.08
CA ASN A 47 -14.18 12.23 4.21
C ASN A 47 -13.28 12.46 5.44
N ASN A 48 -12.01 12.06 5.38
CA ASN A 48 -11.14 11.99 6.55
C ASN A 48 -10.08 13.11 6.62
N ASP A 49 -9.93 13.94 5.58
CA ASP A 49 -8.86 14.94 5.45
C ASP A 49 -8.61 15.79 6.72
N PRO A 50 -9.63 16.33 7.42
CA PRO A 50 -9.41 17.14 8.63
C PRO A 50 -8.81 16.39 9.82
N GLN A 51 -8.88 15.05 9.81
CA GLN A 51 -8.38 14.19 10.86
C GLN A 51 -6.97 13.67 10.56
N LEU A 52 -6.47 13.88 9.33
CA LEU A 52 -5.16 13.40 8.92
C LEU A 52 -4.09 14.44 9.24
N ALA A 53 -2.97 13.98 9.80
CA ALA A 53 -1.80 14.83 10.02
C ALA A 53 -1.07 15.21 8.72
N ASP A 54 -1.35 14.50 7.62
CA ASP A 54 -0.77 14.74 6.30
C ASP A 54 -1.76 14.32 5.19
N PRO A 55 -2.83 15.09 4.97
CA PRO A 55 -3.89 14.73 4.03
C PRO A 55 -3.39 14.69 2.57
N ASN A 56 -2.44 15.56 2.22
CA ASN A 56 -1.93 15.70 0.85
C ASN A 56 -0.64 14.89 0.58
N SER A 57 -0.11 14.18 1.58
CA SER A 57 1.13 13.41 1.46
C SER A 57 2.37 14.27 1.10
N GLU A 58 2.52 15.42 1.76
CA GLU A 58 3.57 16.42 1.49
C GLU A 58 4.84 16.24 2.34
N ARG A 59 4.91 15.17 3.15
CA ARG A 59 6.06 14.89 4.01
C ARG A 59 7.33 14.63 3.20
N LYS A 60 8.33 15.50 3.37
CA LYS A 60 9.65 15.40 2.71
C LYS A 60 10.54 14.26 3.24
N ALA A 61 10.34 13.82 4.47
CA ALA A 61 11.15 12.75 5.06
C ALA A 61 10.91 11.38 4.40
N PHE A 62 9.70 11.17 3.88
CA PHE A 62 9.28 9.95 3.19
C PHE A 62 8.44 10.34 1.97
N PRO A 63 9.07 10.86 0.90
CA PRO A 63 8.34 11.33 -0.26
C PRO A 63 7.66 10.16 -0.97
N LEU A 64 6.45 10.40 -1.47
CA LEU A 64 5.80 9.46 -2.37
C LEU A 64 6.47 9.52 -3.75
N PRO A 65 6.64 8.37 -4.43
CA PRO A 65 7.05 8.37 -5.83
C PRO A 65 6.02 9.02 -6.75
N ASP A 66 6.46 9.60 -7.86
CA ASP A 66 5.59 10.33 -8.82
C ASP A 66 4.46 9.49 -9.42
N TYR A 67 4.62 8.17 -9.46
CA TYR A 67 3.64 7.23 -9.99
C TYR A 67 2.55 6.84 -8.98
N VAL A 68 2.62 7.36 -7.75
CA VAL A 68 1.65 7.08 -6.68
C VAL A 68 0.70 8.26 -6.53
N ASP A 69 -0.61 7.98 -6.54
CA ASP A 69 -1.61 9.00 -6.26
C ASP A 69 -1.54 9.41 -4.78
N ALA A 70 -1.33 10.70 -4.52
CA ALA A 70 -1.10 11.24 -3.18
C ALA A 70 -2.31 11.12 -2.23
N LYS A 71 -3.53 11.09 -2.77
CA LYS A 71 -4.77 11.00 -1.99
C LYS A 71 -5.03 9.56 -1.53
N THR A 72 -4.92 8.63 -2.46
CA THR A 72 -5.18 7.20 -2.23
C THR A 72 -3.97 6.46 -1.68
N ARG A 73 -2.77 7.08 -1.80
CA ARG A 73 -1.45 6.55 -1.41
C ARG A 73 -1.17 5.20 -2.07
N SER A 74 -1.58 5.08 -3.34
CA SER A 74 -1.53 3.83 -4.09
C SER A 74 -1.39 4.09 -5.59
N ILE A 75 -0.83 3.12 -6.32
CA ILE A 75 -0.82 3.11 -7.79
C ILE A 75 -2.22 2.80 -8.33
N LYS A 76 -2.88 1.83 -7.70
CA LYS A 76 -4.25 1.41 -7.98
C LYS A 76 -5.10 1.63 -6.73
N PRO A 77 -6.15 2.47 -6.76
CA PRO A 77 -6.95 2.80 -5.58
C PRO A 77 -7.57 1.61 -4.86
N GLU A 78 -7.74 0.47 -5.52
CA GLU A 78 -8.24 -0.75 -4.91
C GLU A 78 -7.16 -1.52 -4.14
N TYR A 79 -5.86 -1.23 -4.30
CA TYR A 79 -4.78 -1.91 -3.58
C TYR A 79 -4.03 -0.94 -2.66
N LEU A 80 -3.89 -1.30 -1.39
CA LEU A 80 -3.00 -0.65 -0.42
C LEU A 80 -1.80 -1.57 -0.19
N VAL A 81 -0.58 -1.03 -0.25
CA VAL A 81 0.69 -1.74 -0.03
C VAL A 81 1.55 -0.96 0.95
#